data_AF-D8SR60-F1
#
_entry.id   AF-D8SR60-F1
#
_cell.length_a   1.000
_cell.length_b   1.000
_cell.length_c   1.000
_cell.angle_alpha   90.00
_cell.angle_beta   90.00
_cell.angle_gamma   90.00
#
_symmetry.space_group_name_H-M   'P 1'
#
loop_
_entity.id
_entity.type
_entity.pdbx_description
1 polymer ?
#
loop_
_entity_poly.entity_id
_entity_poly.type
_entity_poly.pdbx_seq_one_letter_code
_entity_poly.pdbx_strand_id
1 'polypeptide(L)'
;AESCMKKIATGGAKIGIFDGGEILQASQQYGLLPIRTEVNQLESSRYYGVGIVKADSCPRKLSDLRGKKSCHTGYGRSAGWVLPVTYFIHNKIMPLITNDIESVRSFFSTSCAASNDPRKSICSGCKIKSGCSEDDDYYDYSGAFRCLVEGGGDIAFTKHT
;
A
#
# COMPACT_ATOMS: atom_id res chain seq x y z
N ALA A 1 -0.91 -3.68 -11.78
CA ALA A 1 -1.90 -2.68 -12.20
C ALA A 1 -1.49 -1.89 -13.45
N GLU A 2 -0.31 -1.24 -13.48
CA GLU A 2 0.10 -0.31 -14.57
C GLU A 2 0.05 -0.91 -15.99
N SER A 3 0.58 -2.13 -16.17
CA SER A 3 0.52 -2.85 -17.46
C SER A 3 -0.92 -3.08 -17.95
N CYS A 4 -1.86 -3.35 -17.04
CA CYS A 4 -3.27 -3.50 -17.37
C CYS A 4 -3.90 -2.16 -17.79
N MET A 5 -3.60 -1.06 -17.09
CA MET A 5 -4.08 0.28 -17.46
C MET A 5 -3.63 0.65 -18.87
N LYS A 6 -2.35 0.42 -19.19
CA LYS A 6 -1.81 0.63 -20.54
C LYS A 6 -2.54 -0.21 -21.59
N LYS A 7 -2.78 -1.50 -21.32
CA LYS A 7 -3.53 -2.37 -22.23
C LYS A 7 -4.96 -1.88 -22.47
N ILE A 8 -5.64 -1.35 -21.45
CA ILE A 8 -6.99 -0.79 -21.63
C ILE A 8 -6.93 0.45 -22.52
N ALA A 9 -5.99 1.36 -22.25
CA ALA A 9 -5.83 2.58 -23.03
C ALA A 9 -5.47 2.32 -24.50
N THR A 10 -4.69 1.27 -24.78
CA THR A 10 -4.33 0.88 -26.15
C THR A 10 -5.31 -0.13 -26.78
N GLY A 11 -6.44 -0.43 -26.13
CA GLY A 11 -7.47 -1.34 -26.64
C GLY A 11 -7.16 -2.84 -26.57
N GLY A 12 -6.02 -3.23 -25.99
CA GLY A 12 -5.61 -4.63 -25.75
C GLY A 12 -6.29 -5.29 -24.54
N ALA A 13 -7.02 -4.52 -23.74
CA ALA A 13 -7.95 -4.98 -22.71
C ALA A 13 -9.17 -4.05 -22.67
N LYS A 14 -10.25 -4.45 -21.98
CA LYS A 14 -11.50 -3.67 -21.93
C LYS A 14 -11.81 -3.09 -20.55
N ILE A 15 -11.62 -3.88 -19.50
CA ILE A 15 -11.97 -3.53 -18.12
C ILE A 15 -10.85 -4.01 -17.20
N GLY A 16 -10.61 -3.29 -16.12
CA GLY A 16 -9.75 -3.68 -15.02
C GLY A 16 -10.36 -3.23 -13.70
N ILE A 17 -10.03 -3.94 -12.62
CA ILE A 17 -10.37 -3.56 -11.26
C ILE A 17 -9.12 -2.96 -10.65
N PHE A 18 -9.25 -1.76 -10.08
CA PHE A 18 -8.14 -0.97 -9.57
C PHE A 18 -8.49 -0.42 -8.19
N ASP A 19 -7.50 -0.36 -7.32
CA ASP A 19 -7.64 0.29 -6.02
C ASP A 19 -7.83 1.82 -6.19
N GLY A 20 -8.42 2.50 -5.19
CA GLY A 20 -8.65 3.95 -5.24
C GLY A 20 -7.41 4.79 -5.58
N GLY A 21 -6.23 4.42 -5.10
CA GLY A 21 -4.97 5.10 -5.41
C GLY A 21 -4.52 4.87 -6.85
N GLU A 22 -4.79 3.67 -7.37
CA GLU A 22 -4.51 3.29 -8.75
C GLU A 22 -5.47 3.96 -9.74
N ILE A 23 -6.73 4.20 -9.34
CA ILE A 23 -7.72 4.92 -10.16
C ILE A 23 -7.23 6.34 -10.48
N LEU A 24 -6.59 7.02 -9.52
CA LEU A 24 -6.00 8.34 -9.76
C LEU A 24 -4.92 8.28 -10.85
N GLN A 25 -4.01 7.31 -10.76
CA GLN A 25 -2.99 7.07 -11.77
C GLN A 25 -3.61 6.72 -13.14
N ALA A 26 -4.59 5.82 -13.15
CA ALA A 26 -5.32 5.40 -14.34
C ALA A 26 -5.97 6.57 -15.08
N SER A 27 -6.57 7.50 -14.34
CA SER A 27 -7.19 8.68 -14.90
C SER A 27 -6.15 9.67 -15.45
N GLN A 28 -5.13 10.01 -14.65
CA GLN A 28 -4.16 11.05 -15.01
C GLN A 28 -3.20 10.64 -16.12
N GLN A 29 -2.75 9.37 -16.13
CA GLN A 29 -1.71 8.91 -17.06
C GLN A 29 -2.28 8.21 -18.30
N TYR A 30 -3.45 7.60 -18.19
CA TYR A 30 -4.01 6.76 -19.24
C TYR A 30 -5.40 7.22 -19.71
N GLY A 31 -5.95 8.30 -19.14
CA GLY A 31 -7.26 8.84 -19.52
C GLY A 31 -8.42 7.88 -19.24
N LEU A 32 -8.24 6.92 -18.32
CA LEU A 32 -9.27 5.95 -17.98
C LEU A 32 -10.32 6.55 -17.04
N LEU A 33 -11.56 6.07 -17.15
CA LEU A 33 -12.68 6.51 -16.33
C LEU A 33 -13.23 5.36 -15.48
N PRO A 34 -13.56 5.59 -14.20
CA PRO A 34 -14.28 4.61 -13.39
C PRO A 34 -15.72 4.50 -13.89
N ILE A 35 -16.17 3.28 -14.20
CA ILE A 35 -17.54 3.00 -14.71
C ILE A 35 -18.43 2.25 -13.70
N ARG A 36 -17.81 1.61 -12.70
CA ARG A 36 -18.46 0.81 -11.64
C ARG A 36 -17.61 0.84 -10.37
N THR A 37 -18.26 0.66 -9.22
CA THR A 37 -17.64 0.56 -7.90
C THR A 37 -18.07 -0.72 -7.23
N GLU A 38 -17.16 -1.39 -6.52
CA GLU A 38 -17.50 -2.50 -5.64
C GLU A 38 -18.35 -2.00 -4.47
N VAL A 39 -19.32 -2.81 -4.05
CA VAL A 39 -20.15 -2.58 -2.87
C VAL A 39 -19.83 -3.68 -1.86
N ASN A 40 -19.45 -3.29 -0.66
CA ASN A 40 -19.10 -4.23 0.40
C ASN A 40 -20.34 -4.77 1.12
N GLN A 41 -20.12 -5.64 2.12
CA GLN A 41 -21.18 -6.26 2.92
C GLN A 41 -22.00 -5.25 3.75
N LEU A 42 -21.52 -4.02 3.92
CA LEU A 42 -22.20 -2.93 4.61
C LEU A 42 -22.96 -2.01 3.62
N GLU A 43 -23.22 -2.51 2.40
CA GLU A 43 -23.86 -1.74 1.31
C GLU A 43 -23.13 -0.42 0.98
N SER A 44 -21.83 -0.37 1.25
CA SER A 44 -21.00 0.81 1.06
C SER A 44 -19.94 0.57 -0.02
N SER A 45 -19.71 1.57 -0.86
CA SER A 45 -18.58 1.60 -1.79
C SER A 45 -17.29 2.14 -1.15
N ARG A 46 -17.33 2.39 0.17
CA ARG A 46 -16.19 2.90 0.95
C ARG A 46 -15.76 1.83 1.95
N TYR A 47 -14.46 1.82 2.24
CA TYR A 47 -13.88 1.01 3.31
C TYR A 47 -12.98 1.87 4.18
N TYR A 48 -12.74 1.43 5.41
CA TYR A 48 -11.81 2.08 6.32
C TYR A 48 -10.41 1.50 6.16
N GLY A 49 -9.42 2.35 5.96
CA GLY A 49 -8.01 2.00 6.10
C GLY A 49 -7.63 1.94 7.59
N VAL A 50 -6.91 0.89 7.99
CA VAL A 50 -6.54 0.61 9.38
C VAL A 50 -5.09 0.16 9.47
N GLY A 51 -4.46 0.39 10.62
CA GLY A 51 -3.18 -0.19 11.00
C GLY A 51 -3.41 -1.32 12.01
N ILE A 52 -3.01 -2.55 11.66
CA ILE A 52 -3.10 -3.72 12.52
C ILE A 52 -1.72 -3.98 13.14
N VAL A 53 -1.71 -4.24 14.44
CA VAL A 53 -0.51 -4.57 15.23
C VAL A 53 -0.79 -5.80 16.08
N LYS A 54 0.26 -6.44 16.60
CA LYS A 54 0.09 -7.52 17.59
C LYS A 54 -0.32 -6.90 18.94
N ALA A 55 -1.15 -7.62 19.69
CA ALA A 55 -1.71 -7.12 20.94
C ALA A 55 -0.63 -6.82 21.99
N ASP A 56 0.43 -7.63 22.03
CA ASP A 56 1.58 -7.51 22.92
C ASP A 56 2.56 -6.39 22.53
N SER A 57 2.46 -5.86 21.31
CA SER A 57 3.35 -4.83 20.76
C SER A 57 2.62 -3.55 20.33
N CYS A 58 1.39 -3.35 20.82
CA CYS A 58 0.58 -2.19 20.47
C CYS A 58 1.25 -0.85 20.89
N PRO A 59 1.51 0.07 19.95
CA PRO A 59 2.15 1.35 20.25
C PRO A 59 1.19 2.27 21.04
N ARG A 60 1.71 3.04 21.99
CA ARG A 60 0.89 4.02 22.75
C ARG A 60 0.57 5.24 21.90
N LYS A 61 1.48 5.60 21.00
CA LYS A 61 1.32 6.70 20.02
C LYS A 61 1.93 6.30 18.70
N LEU A 62 1.42 6.87 17.60
CA LEU A 62 1.90 6.54 16.25
C LEU A 62 3.39 6.83 16.03
N SER A 63 3.98 7.78 16.77
CA SER A 63 5.43 8.04 16.70
C SER A 63 6.30 6.90 17.21
N ASP A 64 5.74 6.00 18.05
CA ASP A 64 6.46 4.82 18.56
C ASP A 64 6.71 3.78 17.46
N LEU A 65 6.08 3.95 16.30
CA LEU A 65 6.34 3.14 15.09
C LEU A 65 7.65 3.49 14.40
N ARG A 66 8.34 4.56 14.82
CA ARG A 66 9.67 4.88 14.29
C ARG A 66 10.64 3.74 14.58
N GLY A 67 11.37 3.30 13.55
CA GLY A 67 12.30 2.18 13.59
C GLY A 67 11.64 0.81 13.61
N LYS A 68 10.30 0.72 13.58
CA LYS A 68 9.57 -0.55 13.46
C LYS A 68 9.55 -1.04 12.01
N LYS A 69 9.14 -2.29 11.82
CA LYS A 69 8.95 -2.90 10.50
C LYS A 69 7.51 -2.68 10.04
N SER A 70 7.30 -2.41 8.75
CA SER A 70 5.97 -2.12 8.19
C SER A 70 5.62 -3.02 7.00
N CYS A 71 4.35 -3.42 6.94
CA CYS A 71 3.76 -4.15 5.83
C CYS A 71 2.68 -3.27 5.18
N HIS A 72 2.78 -3.08 3.87
CA HIS A 72 1.86 -2.28 3.06
C HIS A 72 1.23 -3.17 1.99
N THR A 73 -0.02 -2.90 1.62
CA THR A 73 -0.71 -3.64 0.54
C THR A 73 -0.05 -3.49 -0.84
N GLY A 74 0.90 -2.58 -0.99
CA GLY A 74 1.57 -2.22 -2.24
C GLY A 74 1.77 -0.71 -2.34
N TYR A 75 2.80 -0.30 -3.07
CA TYR A 75 3.08 1.12 -3.30
C TYR A 75 1.90 1.80 -4.02
N GLY A 76 1.53 3.01 -3.60
CA GLY A 76 0.50 3.82 -4.27
C GLY A 76 -0.95 3.38 -4.01
N ARG A 77 -1.18 2.28 -3.29
CA ARG A 77 -2.53 1.83 -2.92
C ARG A 77 -3.10 2.64 -1.75
N SER A 78 -4.42 2.74 -1.66
CA SER A 78 -5.13 3.65 -0.78
C SER A 78 -4.86 3.38 0.70
N ALA A 79 -5.35 2.25 1.24
CA ALA A 79 -5.20 1.93 2.65
C ALA A 79 -3.77 1.51 3.03
N GLY A 80 -3.07 0.83 2.13
CA GLY A 80 -1.71 0.37 2.39
C GLY A 80 -0.65 1.47 2.32
N TRP A 81 -0.84 2.51 1.51
CA TRP A 81 0.22 3.49 1.24
C TRP A 81 -0.27 4.93 1.34
N VAL A 82 -1.18 5.37 0.47
CA VAL A 82 -1.59 6.78 0.34
C VAL A 82 -2.12 7.32 1.67
N LEU A 83 -3.09 6.63 2.28
CA LEU A 83 -3.68 7.07 3.55
C LEU A 83 -2.65 7.13 4.69
N PRO A 84 -1.94 6.04 5.06
CA PRO A 84 -1.02 6.07 6.20
C PRO A 84 0.18 7.00 5.95
N VAL A 85 0.78 7.00 4.76
CA VAL A 85 1.97 7.80 4.49
C VAL A 85 1.64 9.30 4.50
N THR A 86 0.56 9.71 3.83
CA THR A 86 0.11 11.09 3.85
C THR A 86 -0.29 11.52 5.27
N TYR A 87 -1.01 10.67 6.02
CA TYR A 87 -1.37 10.97 7.40
C TYR A 87 -0.14 11.21 8.29
N PHE A 88 0.87 10.34 8.20
CA PHE A 88 2.08 10.44 9.01
C PHE A 88 2.89 11.70 8.68
N ILE A 89 2.99 12.06 7.40
CA ILE A 89 3.68 13.26 6.94
C ILE A 89 2.92 14.52 7.36
N HIS A 90 1.62 14.59 7.08
CA HIS A 90 0.80 15.76 7.38
C HIS A 90 0.76 16.07 8.89
N ASN A 91 0.71 15.04 9.73
CA ASN A 91 0.70 15.18 11.18
C ASN A 91 2.11 15.29 11.79
N LYS A 92 3.16 15.46 10.98
CA LYS A 92 4.56 15.62 11.43
C LYS A 92 5.09 14.45 12.29
N ILE A 93 4.50 13.26 12.13
CA ILE A 93 4.96 12.02 12.77
C ILE A 93 6.19 11.50 12.02
N MET A 94 6.13 11.55 10.68
CA MET A 94 7.19 11.19 9.75
C MET A 94 7.62 12.44 8.97
N PRO A 95 8.93 12.72 8.83
CA PRO A 95 9.38 13.83 8.00
C PRO A 95 9.13 13.52 6.52
N LEU A 96 8.76 14.53 5.73
CA LEU A 96 8.86 14.45 4.28
C LEU A 96 10.33 14.67 3.89
N ILE A 97 10.94 13.67 3.25
CA ILE A 97 12.30 13.77 2.70
C ILE A 97 12.19 14.23 1.24
N THR A 98 12.78 13.53 0.27
CA THR A 98 12.73 13.91 -1.14
C THR A 98 11.40 13.49 -1.77
N ASN A 99 10.86 12.37 -1.30
CA ASN A 99 9.58 11.80 -1.69
C ASN A 99 9.03 10.89 -0.58
N ASP A 100 7.85 10.34 -0.80
CA ASP A 100 7.17 9.43 0.12
C ASP A 100 7.97 8.15 0.42
N ILE A 101 8.61 7.56 -0.60
CA ILE A 101 9.46 6.36 -0.46
C ILE A 101 10.63 6.61 0.50
N GLU A 102 11.39 7.69 0.29
CA GLU A 102 12.53 8.04 1.15
C GLU A 102 12.08 8.40 2.57
N SER A 103 10.91 9.03 2.69
CA SER A 103 10.29 9.31 3.99
C SER A 103 10.01 8.02 4.75
N VAL A 104 9.37 7.04 4.11
CA VAL A 104 9.08 5.72 4.68
C VAL A 104 10.37 4.97 5.02
N ARG A 105 11.37 4.96 4.13
CA ARG A 105 12.69 4.32 4.38
C ARG A 105 13.42 4.92 5.58
N SER A 106 13.25 6.21 5.84
CA SER A 106 13.87 6.87 7.00
C SER A 106 13.13 6.64 8.32
N PHE A 107 11.83 6.34 8.25
CA PHE A 107 10.97 6.21 9.41
C PHE A 107 10.88 4.78 9.91
N PHE A 108 10.72 3.81 9.01
CA PHE A 108 10.66 2.39 9.33
C PHE A 108 12.02 1.71 9.08
N SER A 109 12.37 0.72 9.89
CA SER A 109 13.65 -0.01 9.72
C SER A 109 13.65 -0.90 8.48
N THR A 110 12.53 -1.58 8.22
CA THR A 110 12.27 -2.30 6.98
C THR A 110 10.81 -2.16 6.60
N SER A 111 10.52 -2.15 5.30
CA SER A 111 9.15 -2.06 4.78
C SER A 111 8.94 -3.04 3.65
N CYS A 112 7.75 -3.62 3.57
CA CYS A 112 7.26 -4.25 2.35
C CYS A 112 6.20 -3.36 1.70
N ALA A 113 6.53 -2.80 0.53
CA ALA A 113 5.60 -2.09 -0.34
C ALA A 113 5.92 -2.49 -1.79
N ALA A 114 5.36 -3.61 -2.21
CA ALA A 114 5.66 -4.19 -3.52
C ALA A 114 5.02 -3.41 -4.67
N SER A 115 5.67 -3.42 -5.83
CA SER A 115 5.21 -2.75 -7.05
C SER A 115 5.89 -3.34 -8.27
N ASN A 116 5.19 -3.36 -9.41
CA ASN A 116 5.78 -3.77 -10.68
C ASN A 116 6.79 -2.75 -11.26
N ASP A 117 6.87 -1.52 -10.73
CA ASP A 117 7.96 -0.58 -11.03
C ASP A 117 9.04 -0.71 -9.94
N PRO A 118 10.23 -1.28 -10.26
CA PRO A 118 11.29 -1.47 -9.28
C PRO A 118 11.73 -0.19 -8.59
N ARG A 119 11.61 0.97 -9.24
CA ARG A 119 11.98 2.28 -8.68
C ARG A 119 11.02 2.73 -7.58
N LYS A 120 9.78 2.22 -7.61
CA LYS A 120 8.72 2.54 -6.64
C LYS A 120 8.62 1.50 -5.51
N SER A 121 9.19 0.31 -5.72
CA SER A 121 9.13 -0.79 -4.75
C SER A 121 10.03 -0.56 -3.52
N ILE A 122 9.56 -1.02 -2.34
CA ILE A 122 10.38 -1.17 -1.14
C ILE A 122 10.31 -2.62 -0.67
N CYS A 123 11.41 -3.36 -0.82
CA CYS A 123 11.42 -4.81 -0.67
C CYS A 123 12.12 -5.33 0.60
N SER A 124 12.70 -4.45 1.41
CA SER A 124 13.50 -4.87 2.59
C SER A 124 12.70 -5.72 3.57
N GLY A 125 11.39 -5.47 3.70
CA GLY A 125 10.44 -6.24 4.51
C GLY A 125 9.68 -7.34 3.75
N CYS A 126 9.75 -7.42 2.42
CA CYS A 126 8.93 -8.35 1.62
C CYS A 126 9.38 -9.81 1.69
N LYS A 127 8.59 -10.74 1.14
CA LYS A 127 9.00 -12.15 1.02
C LYS A 127 10.15 -12.27 0.03
N ILE A 128 10.03 -11.60 -1.11
CA ILE A 128 11.05 -11.45 -2.14
C ILE A 128 11.85 -10.18 -1.83
N LYS A 129 13.11 -10.32 -1.44
CA LYS A 129 13.94 -9.18 -0.99
C LYS A 129 14.48 -8.31 -2.13
N SER A 130 14.54 -8.86 -3.34
CA SER A 130 15.04 -8.17 -4.53
C SER A 130 13.99 -8.18 -5.64
N GLY A 131 13.45 -7.02 -5.99
CA GLY A 131 12.47 -6.90 -7.07
C GLY A 131 11.08 -7.43 -6.69
N CYS A 132 10.64 -7.19 -5.46
CA CYS A 132 9.27 -7.48 -5.02
C CYS A 132 8.25 -6.79 -5.94
N SER A 133 7.39 -7.61 -6.56
CA SER A 133 6.36 -7.20 -7.50
C SER A 133 4.97 -7.43 -6.91
N GLU A 134 3.93 -7.20 -7.70
CA GLU A 134 2.56 -7.57 -7.32
C GLU A 134 2.36 -9.09 -7.16
N ASP A 135 3.34 -9.90 -7.54
CA ASP A 135 3.34 -11.37 -7.34
C ASP A 135 3.97 -11.80 -6.00
N ASP A 136 4.44 -10.85 -5.17
CA ASP A 136 4.98 -11.17 -3.84
C ASP A 136 3.85 -11.65 -2.90
N ASP A 137 4.11 -12.69 -2.12
CA ASP A 137 3.17 -13.24 -1.12
C ASP A 137 2.66 -12.20 -0.11
N TYR A 138 3.38 -11.08 0.08
CA TYR A 138 3.02 -9.98 0.98
C TYR A 138 2.32 -8.82 0.27
N TYR A 139 2.02 -8.93 -1.03
CA TYR A 139 1.24 -7.96 -1.78
C TYR A 139 -0.27 -8.05 -1.47
N ASP A 140 -0.99 -6.95 -1.71
CA ASP A 140 -2.43 -6.79 -1.47
C ASP A 140 -2.83 -6.83 0.02
N TYR A 141 -4.12 -6.68 0.31
CA TYR A 141 -4.69 -6.65 1.66
C TYR A 141 -4.32 -7.87 2.50
N SER A 142 -4.52 -9.08 1.94
CA SER A 142 -4.24 -10.35 2.61
C SER A 142 -2.73 -10.55 2.81
N GLY A 143 -1.91 -10.19 1.82
CA GLY A 143 -0.46 -10.31 1.93
C GLY A 143 0.14 -9.36 2.95
N ALA A 144 -0.36 -8.12 3.05
CA ALA A 144 0.08 -7.19 4.09
C ALA A 144 -0.23 -7.72 5.50
N PHE A 145 -1.40 -8.33 5.70
CA PHE A 145 -1.73 -8.98 6.96
C PHE A 145 -0.85 -10.21 7.21
N ARG A 146 -0.63 -11.04 6.19
CA ARG A 146 0.27 -12.20 6.25
C ARG A 146 1.70 -11.80 6.64
N CYS A 147 2.21 -10.71 6.09
CA CYS A 147 3.51 -10.13 6.42
C CYS A 147 3.65 -9.82 7.93
N LEU A 148 2.61 -9.27 8.57
CA LEU A 148 2.59 -9.05 10.01
C LEU A 148 2.58 -10.36 10.80
N VAL A 149 1.73 -11.32 10.39
CA VAL A 149 1.58 -12.61 11.07
C VAL A 149 2.87 -13.43 10.99
N GLU A 150 3.52 -13.49 9.83
CA GLU A 150 4.79 -14.19 9.60
C GLU A 150 6.02 -13.45 10.17
N GLY A 151 5.85 -12.29 10.80
CA GLY A 151 6.93 -11.53 11.45
C GLY A 151 7.79 -10.70 10.50
N GLY A 152 7.33 -10.48 9.26
CA GLY A 152 7.90 -9.53 8.32
C GLY A 152 7.70 -8.07 8.72
N GLY A 153 6.67 -7.78 9.53
CA GLY A 153 6.36 -6.45 10.04
C GLY A 153 5.92 -6.43 11.51
N ASP A 154 5.96 -5.24 12.11
CA ASP A 154 5.36 -4.94 13.43
C ASP A 154 3.98 -4.27 13.27
N ILE A 155 3.70 -3.69 12.10
CA ILE A 155 2.43 -3.10 11.72
C ILE A 155 2.08 -3.48 10.27
N ALA A 156 0.80 -3.76 10.01
CA ALA A 156 0.25 -3.89 8.66
C ALA A 156 -0.80 -2.82 8.40
N PHE A 157 -0.61 -2.04 7.34
CA PHE A 157 -1.62 -1.11 6.85
C PHE A 157 -2.50 -1.83 5.83
N THR A 158 -3.79 -1.96 6.14
CA THR A 158 -4.78 -2.72 5.35
C THR A 158 -6.17 -2.11 5.52
N LYS A 159 -7.23 -2.80 5.09
CA LYS A 159 -8.62 -2.41 5.28
C LYS A 159 -9.23 -3.07 6.53
N HIS A 160 -10.33 -2.54 7.04
CA HIS A 160 -11.01 -3.05 8.25
C HIS A 160 -11.59 -4.48 8.18
N THR A 161 -11.49 -5.17 7.04
CA THR A 161 -12.06 -6.50 6.76
C THR A 161 -11.06 -7.41 6.07
#